data_AF-A0A2J9V400-F1
#
_entry.id   AF-A0A2J9V400-F1
#
_cell.length_a   1.000
_cell.length_b   1.000
_cell.length_c   1.000
_cell.angle_alpha   90.00
_cell.angle_beta   90.00
_cell.angle_gamma   90.00
#
_symmetry.space_group_name_H-M   'P 1'
#
loop_
_entity.id
_entity.type
_entity.pdbx_description
1 polymer ?
#
loop_
_entity_poly.entity_id
_entity_poly.type
_entity_poly.pdbx_seq_one_letter_code
_entity_poly.pdbx_strand_id
1 'polypeptide(L)'
;MTIEINEVILEQEERAVLATENLPSHYYFYLLSFIGSVALILLQPSQAGEVQKAHGWFSQPYVAPLLGLSIIALFSGIYLLVNTIKHFDHLKCINPIELTFSAISKYRTAVIISGFFSLYIFSLSIIGFALSSFILVLTMLWISNLFTRFWIATSFFAIVLIVLVFRVVIALWLPDVWLFSLLPDSMADFANRYL
;
A
#
# COMPACT_ATOMS: atom_id res chain seq x y z
N MET A 1 -18.45 45.17 -0.97
CA MET A 1 -17.68 44.25 -0.12
C MET A 1 -17.77 42.80 -0.60
N THR A 2 -18.91 42.30 -1.05
CA THR A 2 -19.04 40.94 -1.62
C THR A 2 -18.41 40.77 -3.01
N ILE A 3 -18.32 41.84 -3.82
CA ILE A 3 -17.76 41.79 -5.18
C ILE A 3 -16.23 41.66 -5.15
N GLU A 4 -15.53 42.44 -4.31
CA GLU A 4 -14.07 42.35 -4.16
C GLU A 4 -13.62 41.00 -3.59
N ILE A 5 -14.38 40.41 -2.66
CA ILE A 5 -14.07 39.07 -2.12
C ILE A 5 -14.13 38.01 -3.24
N ASN A 6 -15.10 38.15 -4.16
CA ASN A 6 -15.28 37.19 -5.23
C ASN A 6 -14.18 37.32 -6.31
N GLU A 7 -13.73 38.54 -6.62
CA GLU A 7 -12.58 38.78 -7.51
C GLU A 7 -11.27 38.23 -6.94
N VAL A 8 -11.02 38.42 -5.64
CA VAL A 8 -9.80 37.91 -4.98
C VAL A 8 -9.79 36.37 -4.95
N ILE A 9 -10.94 35.74 -4.74
CA ILE A 9 -11.06 34.27 -4.78
C ILE A 9 -10.80 33.76 -6.21
N LEU A 10 -11.35 34.41 -7.23
CA LEU A 10 -11.18 34.01 -8.63
C LEU A 10 -9.73 34.17 -9.10
N GLU A 11 -9.05 35.26 -8.71
CA GLU A 11 -7.62 35.42 -8.94
C GLU A 11 -6.76 34.39 -8.20
N GLN A 12 -7.13 34.03 -6.96
CA GLN A 12 -6.42 32.97 -6.22
C GLN A 12 -6.61 31.60 -6.87
N GLU A 13 -7.81 31.29 -7.34
CA GLU A 13 -8.14 30.05 -8.02
C GLU A 13 -7.41 29.94 -9.36
N GLU A 14 -7.38 31.01 -10.16
CA GLU A 14 -6.64 31.05 -11.42
C GLU A 14 -5.12 30.92 -11.22
N ARG A 15 -4.56 31.58 -10.19
CA ARG A 15 -3.15 31.40 -9.80
C ARG A 15 -2.86 30.00 -9.27
N ALA A 16 -3.78 29.37 -8.53
CA ALA A 16 -3.62 28.01 -8.04
C ALA A 16 -3.62 27.00 -9.20
N VAL A 17 -4.49 27.18 -10.20
CA VAL A 17 -4.51 26.37 -11.41
C VAL A 17 -3.20 26.49 -12.20
N LEU A 18 -2.74 27.73 -12.46
CA LEU A 18 -1.45 27.99 -13.12
C LEU A 18 -0.25 27.44 -12.34
N ALA A 19 -0.31 27.49 -11.01
CA ALA A 19 0.73 26.91 -10.17
C ALA A 19 0.73 25.38 -10.25
N THR A 20 -0.43 24.71 -10.22
CA THR A 20 -0.54 23.25 -10.36
C THR A 20 -0.04 22.72 -11.71
N GLU A 21 -0.16 23.51 -12.78
CA GLU A 21 0.35 23.19 -14.12
C GLU A 21 1.89 23.24 -14.19
N ASN A 22 2.52 24.11 -13.40
CA ASN A 22 3.97 24.28 -13.37
C ASN A 22 4.71 23.32 -12.41
N LEU A 23 4.00 22.56 -11.56
CA LEU A 23 4.65 21.58 -10.69
C LEU A 23 5.12 20.36 -11.51
N PRO A 24 6.37 19.89 -11.32
CA PRO A 24 6.86 18.72 -12.03
C PRO A 24 5.98 17.51 -11.71
N SER A 25 5.64 16.72 -12.74
CA SER A 25 4.71 15.58 -12.62
C SER A 25 5.09 14.57 -11.53
N HIS A 26 6.39 14.44 -11.28
CA HIS A 26 6.98 13.58 -10.26
C HIS A 26 6.77 14.08 -8.82
N TYR A 27 6.50 15.38 -8.62
CA TYR A 27 6.28 15.95 -7.29
C TYR A 27 5.14 15.26 -6.54
N TYR A 28 4.02 14.99 -7.23
CA TYR A 28 2.87 14.29 -6.67
C TYR A 28 3.21 12.85 -6.22
N PHE A 29 4.10 12.17 -6.94
CA PHE A 29 4.55 10.82 -6.57
C PHE A 29 5.37 10.83 -5.28
N TYR A 30 6.32 11.75 -5.16
CA TYR A 30 7.14 11.91 -3.96
C TYR A 30 6.33 12.45 -2.77
N LEU A 31 5.34 13.31 -3.01
CA LEU A 31 4.40 13.73 -1.95
C LEU A 31 3.62 12.53 -1.40
N LEU A 32 2.99 11.74 -2.27
CA LEU A 32 2.21 10.56 -1.87
C LEU A 32 3.09 9.52 -1.16
N SER A 33 4.29 9.27 -1.69
CA SER A 33 5.25 8.32 -1.11
C SER A 33 5.75 8.77 0.25
N PHE A 34 5.98 10.08 0.44
CA PHE A 34 6.41 10.65 1.72
C PHE A 34 5.29 10.53 2.78
N ILE A 35 4.08 11.00 2.45
CA ILE A 35 2.93 10.91 3.36
C ILE A 35 2.63 9.45 3.70
N GLY A 36 2.63 8.56 2.71
CA GLY A 36 2.36 7.13 2.90
C GLY A 36 3.42 6.45 3.77
N SER A 37 4.71 6.72 3.53
CA SER A 37 5.79 6.13 4.34
C SER A 37 5.77 6.62 5.78
N VAL A 38 5.57 7.92 6.02
CA VAL A 38 5.44 8.48 7.37
C VAL A 38 4.22 7.88 8.09
N ALA A 39 3.07 7.79 7.42
CA ALA A 39 1.88 7.18 8.00
C ALA A 39 2.11 5.70 8.38
N LEU A 40 2.78 4.93 7.52
CA LEU A 40 3.10 3.53 7.80
C LEU A 40 4.11 3.37 8.94
N ILE A 41 5.11 4.25 9.06
CA ILE A 41 6.06 4.25 10.18
C ILE A 41 5.32 4.50 11.50
N LEU A 42 4.37 5.45 11.53
CA LEU A 42 3.57 5.75 12.71
C LEU A 42 2.62 4.59 13.09
N LEU A 43 2.12 3.85 12.09
CA LEU A 43 1.27 2.68 12.30
C LEU A 43 2.06 1.41 12.67
N GLN A 44 3.33 1.33 12.31
CA GLN A 44 4.18 0.17 12.55
C GLN A 44 4.17 -0.39 13.98
N PRO A 45 4.28 0.42 15.07
CA PRO A 45 4.28 -0.12 16.42
C PRO A 45 2.97 -0.83 16.79
N SER A 46 1.85 -0.48 16.14
CA SER A 46 0.57 -1.18 16.34
C SER A 46 0.47 -2.51 15.59
N GLN A 47 1.25 -2.69 14.52
CA GLN A 47 1.13 -3.82 13.59
C GLN A 47 2.22 -4.88 13.79
N ALA A 48 3.40 -4.49 14.26
CA ALA A 48 4.54 -5.38 14.43
C ALA A 48 5.12 -5.25 15.85
N GLY A 49 4.56 -6.01 16.79
CA GLY A 49 5.05 -6.09 18.16
C GLY A 49 6.43 -6.75 18.27
N GLU A 50 7.16 -6.42 19.33
CA GLU A 50 8.46 -7.02 19.60
C GLU A 50 8.32 -8.52 19.90
N VAL A 51 9.09 -9.35 19.18
CA VAL A 51 9.14 -10.79 19.42
C VAL A 51 10.22 -11.08 20.46
N GLN A 52 9.82 -11.56 21.64
CA GLN A 52 10.71 -11.84 22.78
C GLN A 52 11.78 -12.92 22.51
N LYS A 53 11.65 -13.71 21.43
CA LYS A 53 12.58 -14.78 21.04
C LYS A 53 13.45 -14.45 19.82
N ALA A 54 13.65 -13.17 19.51
CA ALA A 54 14.54 -12.78 18.42
C ALA A 54 16.02 -12.99 18.83
N HIS A 55 16.81 -13.66 17.99
CA HIS A 55 18.25 -13.92 18.21
C HIS A 55 19.13 -12.66 17.99
N GLY A 56 18.53 -11.47 18.00
CA GLY A 56 19.18 -10.18 17.76
C GLY A 56 18.20 -9.14 17.21
N TRP A 57 18.55 -7.85 17.33
CA TRP A 57 17.72 -6.73 16.87
C TRP A 57 17.39 -6.83 15.37
N PHE A 58 18.34 -7.26 14.54
CA PHE A 58 18.14 -7.39 13.08
C PHE A 58 17.13 -8.49 12.69
N SER A 59 16.93 -9.48 13.55
CA SER A 59 15.97 -10.58 13.29
C SER A 59 14.54 -10.22 13.68
N GLN A 60 14.30 -9.01 14.21
CA GLN A 60 12.94 -8.60 14.55
C GLN A 60 12.16 -8.28 13.26
N PRO A 61 10.89 -8.71 13.17
CA PRO A 61 10.09 -8.61 11.94
C PRO A 61 9.83 -7.17 11.49
N TYR A 62 9.98 -6.20 12.39
CA TYR A 62 9.75 -4.78 12.10
C TYR A 62 10.97 -4.03 11.56
N VAL A 63 12.20 -4.58 11.66
CA VAL A 63 13.42 -3.85 11.27
C VAL A 63 13.48 -3.63 9.76
N ALA A 64 13.22 -4.69 8.97
CA ALA A 64 13.29 -4.59 7.52
C ALA A 64 12.23 -3.61 6.94
N PRO A 65 10.94 -3.66 7.35
CA PRO A 65 9.96 -2.65 6.98
C PRO A 65 10.35 -1.23 7.40
N LEU A 66 10.84 -1.03 8.63
CA LEU A 66 11.22 0.30 9.13
C LEU A 66 12.37 0.89 8.32
N LEU A 67 13.40 0.09 8.03
CA LEU A 67 14.54 0.53 7.21
C LEU A 67 14.08 0.91 5.80
N GLY A 68 13.27 0.09 5.14
CA GLY A 68 12.75 0.37 3.81
C GLY A 68 11.90 1.65 3.80
N LEU A 69 10.98 1.80 4.75
CA LEU A 69 10.14 2.99 4.88
C LEU A 69 10.94 4.24 5.20
N SER A 70 11.95 4.13 6.07
CA SER A 70 12.83 5.24 6.45
C SER A 70 13.64 5.76 5.26
N ILE A 71 14.20 4.86 4.45
CA ILE A 71 14.91 5.23 3.22
C ILE A 71 13.97 5.95 2.24
N ILE A 72 12.79 5.39 2.01
CA ILE A 72 11.78 6.00 1.12
C ILE A 72 11.37 7.39 1.65
N ALA A 73 11.06 7.50 2.95
CA ALA A 73 10.69 8.76 3.58
C ALA A 73 11.80 9.80 3.49
N LEU A 74 13.06 9.40 3.68
CA LEU A 74 14.21 10.29 3.63
C LEU A 74 14.43 10.83 2.20
N PHE A 75 14.51 9.96 1.19
CA PHE A 75 14.73 10.40 -0.19
C PHE A 75 13.56 11.22 -0.72
N SER A 76 12.33 10.79 -0.43
CA SER A 76 11.12 11.50 -0.83
C SER A 76 11.00 12.85 -0.13
N GLY A 77 11.34 12.91 1.16
CA GLY A 77 11.33 14.12 1.96
C GLY A 77 12.38 15.13 1.52
N ILE A 78 13.61 14.70 1.22
CA ILE A 78 14.66 15.60 0.70
C ILE A 78 14.23 16.19 -0.65
N TYR A 79 13.72 15.37 -1.56
CA TYR A 79 13.23 15.85 -2.86
C TYR A 79 12.09 16.86 -2.69
N LEU A 80 11.11 16.55 -1.83
CA LEU A 80 9.99 17.44 -1.53
C LEU A 80 10.48 18.76 -0.93
N LEU A 81 11.40 18.72 0.02
CA LEU A 81 11.95 19.90 0.69
C LEU A 81 12.68 20.81 -0.31
N VAL A 82 13.59 20.27 -1.12
CA VAL A 82 14.33 21.04 -2.12
C VAL A 82 13.38 21.66 -3.14
N ASN A 83 12.40 20.88 -3.64
CA ASN A 83 11.47 21.39 -4.65
C ASN A 83 10.45 22.39 -4.07
N THR A 84 10.09 22.24 -2.79
CA THR A 84 9.18 23.16 -2.09
C THR A 84 9.86 24.49 -1.79
N ILE A 85 11.14 24.49 -1.42
CA ILE A 85 11.92 25.74 -1.26
C ILE A 85 12.04 26.46 -2.61
N LYS A 86 12.32 25.72 -3.69
CA LYS A 86 12.46 26.30 -5.03
C LYS A 86 11.17 26.90 -5.59
N HIS A 87 10.02 26.35 -5.22
CA HIS A 87 8.71 26.78 -5.71
C HIS A 87 7.83 27.38 -4.60
N PHE A 88 8.45 27.91 -3.54
CA PHE A 88 7.76 28.34 -2.32
C PHE A 88 6.65 29.37 -2.60
N ASP A 89 6.91 30.32 -3.49
CA ASP A 89 5.93 31.36 -3.87
C ASP A 89 4.70 30.78 -4.59
N HIS A 90 4.86 29.68 -5.33
CA HIS A 90 3.76 29.01 -6.02
C HIS A 90 2.96 28.10 -5.06
N LEU A 91 3.64 27.38 -4.16
CA LEU A 91 3.00 26.51 -3.18
C LEU A 91 2.22 27.28 -2.12
N LYS A 92 2.59 28.52 -1.81
CA LYS A 92 1.86 29.37 -0.85
C LYS A 92 0.43 29.69 -1.30
N CYS A 93 0.17 29.67 -2.60
CA CYS A 93 -1.16 29.93 -3.16
C CYS A 93 -2.03 28.67 -3.27
N ILE A 94 -1.46 27.47 -3.08
CA ILE A 94 -2.17 26.20 -3.24
C ILE A 94 -2.57 25.67 -1.86
N ASN A 95 -3.84 25.29 -1.72
CA ASN A 95 -4.29 24.57 -0.53
C ASN A 95 -3.62 23.19 -0.45
N PRO A 96 -2.99 22.83 0.69
CA PRO A 96 -2.31 21.53 0.82
C PRO A 96 -3.27 20.34 0.69
N ILE A 97 -4.55 20.55 1.02
CA ILE A 97 -5.61 19.55 0.90
C ILE A 97 -5.90 19.26 -0.58
N GLU A 98 -6.10 20.30 -1.39
CA GLU A 98 -6.34 20.17 -2.84
C GLU A 98 -5.16 19.51 -3.55
N LEU A 99 -3.93 19.87 -3.18
CA LEU A 99 -2.71 19.25 -3.69
C LEU A 99 -2.68 17.73 -3.41
N THR A 100 -3.09 17.33 -2.20
CA THR A 100 -3.15 15.92 -1.80
C THR A 100 -4.24 15.16 -2.57
N PHE A 101 -5.42 15.75 -2.74
CA PHE A 101 -6.49 15.16 -3.55
C PHE A 101 -6.11 15.06 -5.03
N SER A 102 -5.42 16.05 -5.58
CA SER A 102 -4.88 16.01 -6.94
C SER A 102 -3.85 14.89 -7.10
N ALA A 103 -2.95 14.71 -6.12
CA ALA A 103 -2.01 13.59 -6.09
C ALA A 103 -2.73 12.23 -6.09
N ILE A 104 -3.76 12.08 -5.24
CA ILE A 104 -4.53 10.84 -5.11
C ILE A 104 -5.33 10.54 -6.38
N SER A 105 -5.88 11.57 -7.02
CA SER A 105 -6.63 11.44 -8.28
C SER A 105 -5.72 10.96 -9.40
N LYS A 106 -4.51 11.53 -9.49
CA LYS A 106 -3.51 11.17 -10.51
C LYS A 106 -2.99 9.73 -10.35
N TYR A 107 -2.87 9.25 -9.12
CA TYR A 107 -2.41 7.88 -8.80
C TYR A 107 -3.53 6.95 -8.32
N ARG A 108 -4.78 7.20 -8.74
CA ARG A 108 -5.97 6.45 -8.29
C ARG A 108 -5.80 4.93 -8.38
N THR A 109 -5.21 4.42 -9.45
CA THR A 109 -4.96 2.99 -9.63
C THR A 109 -4.04 2.42 -8.55
N ALA A 110 -2.97 3.13 -8.18
CA ALA A 110 -2.06 2.70 -7.14
C ALA A 110 -2.75 2.66 -5.76
N VAL A 111 -3.63 3.62 -5.49
CA VAL A 111 -4.42 3.66 -4.24
C VAL A 111 -5.41 2.50 -4.19
N ILE A 112 -6.10 2.20 -5.30
CA ILE A 112 -7.02 1.06 -5.39
C ILE A 112 -6.26 -0.26 -5.17
N ILE A 113 -5.10 -0.44 -5.81
CA ILE A 113 -4.26 -1.64 -5.65
C ILE A 113 -3.78 -1.77 -4.20
N SER A 114 -3.36 -0.67 -3.58
CA SER A 114 -2.98 -0.64 -2.16
C SER A 114 -4.14 -1.07 -1.26
N GLY A 115 -5.37 -0.62 -1.55
CA GLY A 115 -6.57 -1.05 -0.84
C GLY A 115 -6.83 -2.55 -0.96
N PHE A 116 -6.72 -3.13 -2.16
CA PHE A 116 -6.82 -4.58 -2.35
C PHE A 116 -5.73 -5.36 -1.63
N PHE A 117 -4.51 -4.82 -1.60
CA PHE A 117 -3.41 -5.43 -0.85
C PHE A 117 -3.69 -5.40 0.66
N SER A 118 -4.23 -4.30 1.20
CA SER A 118 -4.64 -4.23 2.60
C SER A 118 -5.74 -5.24 2.93
N LEU A 119 -6.73 -5.38 2.06
CA LEU A 119 -7.79 -6.39 2.19
C LEU A 119 -7.24 -7.82 2.14
N TYR A 120 -6.23 -8.07 1.30
CA TYR A 120 -5.50 -9.34 1.28
C TYR A 120 -4.85 -9.64 2.64
N ILE A 121 -4.13 -8.68 3.24
CA ILE A 121 -3.49 -8.87 4.56
C ILE A 121 -4.54 -9.21 5.63
N PHE A 122 -5.69 -8.52 5.64
CA PHE A 122 -6.77 -8.83 6.58
C PHE A 122 -7.37 -10.23 6.35
N SER A 123 -7.50 -10.63 5.08
CA SER A 123 -8.05 -11.93 4.70
C SER A 123 -7.14 -13.10 5.09
N LEU A 124 -5.83 -12.89 5.25
CA LEU A 124 -4.88 -13.93 5.64
C LEU A 124 -5.30 -14.67 6.91
N SER A 125 -5.76 -13.94 7.93
CA SER A 125 -6.20 -14.51 9.21
C SER A 125 -7.55 -15.24 9.10
N ILE A 126 -8.39 -14.83 8.14
CA ILE A 126 -9.75 -15.33 8.01
C ILE A 126 -9.80 -16.60 7.16
N ILE A 127 -9.26 -16.54 5.94
CA ILE A 127 -9.40 -17.60 4.92
C ILE A 127 -8.07 -18.27 4.55
N GLY A 128 -6.95 -17.80 5.10
CA GLY A 128 -5.63 -18.38 4.90
C GLY A 128 -4.89 -17.85 3.68
N PHE A 129 -3.61 -18.17 3.60
CA PHE A 129 -2.66 -17.61 2.63
C PHE A 129 -3.02 -17.96 1.17
N ALA A 130 -3.30 -19.24 0.88
CA ALA A 130 -3.56 -19.69 -0.48
C ALA A 130 -4.82 -19.05 -1.08
N LEU A 131 -5.93 -19.05 -0.34
CA LEU A 131 -7.20 -18.50 -0.81
C LEU A 131 -7.15 -16.97 -0.92
N SER A 132 -6.56 -16.28 0.08
CA SER A 132 -6.36 -14.83 0.03
C SER A 132 -5.51 -14.42 -1.18
N SER A 133 -4.43 -15.15 -1.44
CA SER A 133 -3.56 -14.91 -2.61
C SER A 133 -4.31 -15.12 -3.92
N PHE A 134 -5.17 -16.14 -3.99
CA PHE A 134 -5.97 -16.41 -5.19
C PHE A 134 -6.96 -15.30 -5.49
N ILE A 135 -7.70 -14.85 -4.47
CA ILE A 135 -8.66 -13.75 -4.61
C ILE A 135 -7.94 -12.46 -5.03
N LEU A 136 -6.78 -12.17 -4.44
CA LEU A 136 -5.97 -11.01 -4.80
C LEU A 136 -5.54 -11.08 -6.28
N VAL A 137 -4.96 -12.19 -6.72
CA VAL A 137 -4.49 -12.36 -8.10
C VAL A 137 -5.64 -12.30 -9.10
N LEU A 138 -6.79 -12.91 -8.79
CA LEU A 138 -8.00 -12.82 -9.63
C LEU A 138 -8.49 -11.38 -9.75
N THR A 139 -8.47 -10.64 -8.64
CA THR A 139 -8.85 -9.22 -8.63
C THR A 139 -7.89 -8.38 -9.46
N MET A 140 -6.59 -8.68 -9.42
CA MET A 140 -5.57 -8.02 -10.26
C MET A 140 -5.71 -8.38 -11.74
N LEU A 141 -6.07 -9.62 -12.08
CA LEU A 141 -6.39 -9.99 -13.45
C LEU A 141 -7.64 -9.27 -13.95
N TRP A 142 -8.64 -9.13 -13.10
CA TRP A 142 -9.87 -8.42 -13.42
C TRP A 142 -9.61 -6.93 -13.66
N ILE A 143 -8.84 -6.25 -12.80
CA ILE A 143 -8.52 -4.82 -12.97
C ILE A 143 -7.65 -4.58 -14.21
N SER A 144 -6.83 -5.56 -14.59
CA SER A 144 -5.99 -5.50 -15.79
C SER A 144 -6.73 -5.92 -17.06
N ASN A 145 -8.03 -6.23 -16.97
CA ASN A 145 -8.87 -6.74 -18.07
C ASN A 145 -8.32 -8.01 -18.75
N LEU A 146 -7.55 -8.80 -18.02
CA LEU A 146 -6.91 -10.05 -18.46
C LEU A 146 -7.64 -11.29 -17.93
N PHE A 147 -8.92 -11.15 -17.61
CA PHE A 147 -9.75 -12.17 -16.99
C PHE A 147 -10.21 -13.25 -18.01
N THR A 148 -9.26 -13.97 -18.60
CA THR A 148 -9.53 -15.11 -19.50
C THR A 148 -9.23 -16.45 -18.82
N ARG A 149 -9.84 -17.52 -19.32
CA ARG A 149 -9.68 -18.89 -18.77
C ARG A 149 -8.21 -19.31 -18.67
N PHE A 150 -7.38 -18.90 -19.63
CA PHE A 150 -5.95 -19.15 -19.61
C PHE A 150 -5.30 -18.54 -18.37
N TRP A 151 -5.45 -17.24 -18.15
CA TRP A 151 -4.83 -16.54 -17.01
C TRP A 151 -5.34 -16.99 -15.64
N ILE A 152 -6.61 -17.39 -15.56
CA ILE A 152 -7.17 -17.98 -14.33
C ILE A 152 -6.46 -19.30 -14.01
N ALA A 153 -6.28 -20.18 -15.00
CA ALA A 153 -5.55 -21.44 -14.81
C ALA A 153 -4.08 -21.20 -14.45
N THR A 154 -3.41 -20.26 -15.11
CA THR A 154 -2.02 -19.90 -14.79
C THR A 154 -1.89 -19.34 -13.37
N SER A 155 -2.86 -18.56 -12.92
CA SER A 155 -2.89 -18.02 -11.54
C SER A 155 -3.07 -19.11 -10.51
N PHE A 156 -3.95 -20.08 -10.77
CA PHE A 156 -4.11 -21.25 -9.92
C PHE A 156 -2.79 -22.02 -9.80
N PHE A 157 -2.12 -22.29 -10.94
CA PHE A 157 -0.83 -22.97 -10.94
C PHE A 157 0.26 -22.18 -10.19
N ALA A 158 0.31 -20.86 -10.37
CA ALA A 158 1.25 -19.99 -9.67
C ALA A 158 1.09 -20.05 -8.15
N ILE A 159 -0.15 -20.17 -7.66
CA ILE A 159 -0.42 -20.26 -6.22
C ILE A 159 -0.06 -21.63 -5.67
N VAL A 160 -0.36 -22.70 -6.39
CA VAL A 160 0.11 -24.03 -5.99
C VAL A 160 1.64 -24.04 -5.89
N LEU A 161 2.32 -23.45 -6.88
CA LEU A 161 3.78 -23.32 -6.87
C LEU A 161 4.28 -22.50 -5.67
N ILE A 162 3.67 -21.33 -5.40
CA ILE A 162 4.14 -20.45 -4.31
C ILE A 162 3.90 -21.09 -2.93
N VAL A 163 2.77 -21.77 -2.74
CA VAL A 163 2.47 -22.53 -1.51
C VAL A 163 3.48 -23.65 -1.33
N LEU A 164 3.84 -24.36 -2.41
CA LEU A 164 4.86 -25.41 -2.37
C LEU A 164 6.23 -24.83 -1.98
N VAL A 165 6.62 -23.68 -2.54
CA VAL A 165 7.88 -23.00 -2.16
C VAL A 165 7.86 -22.63 -0.67
N PHE A 166 6.81 -21.97 -0.18
CA PHE A 166 6.72 -21.60 1.24
C PHE A 166 6.77 -22.82 2.16
N ARG A 167 6.12 -23.91 1.76
CA ARG A 167 6.03 -25.13 2.57
C ARG A 167 7.29 -25.99 2.53
N VAL A 168 7.85 -26.23 1.34
CA VAL A 168 8.96 -27.18 1.12
C VAL A 168 10.32 -26.51 1.23
N VAL A 169 10.46 -25.28 0.71
CA VAL A 169 11.75 -24.58 0.67
C VAL A 169 11.97 -23.78 1.95
N ILE A 170 10.93 -23.11 2.44
CA ILE A 170 11.05 -22.17 3.58
C ILE A 170 10.55 -22.80 4.90
N ALA A 171 9.78 -23.89 4.84
CA ALA A 171 9.19 -24.58 6.00
C ALA A 171 8.44 -23.63 6.96
N LEU A 172 7.84 -22.56 6.42
CA LEU A 172 7.03 -21.62 7.19
C LEU A 172 5.66 -22.22 7.49
N TRP A 173 5.38 -22.44 8.77
CA TRP A 173 4.03 -22.76 9.26
C TRP A 173 3.27 -21.46 9.50
N LEU A 174 2.17 -21.28 8.78
CA LEU A 174 1.25 -20.17 9.01
C LEU A 174 0.40 -20.46 10.25
N PRO A 175 0.04 -19.42 11.03
CA PRO A 175 -0.82 -19.58 12.20
C PRO A 175 -2.22 -20.07 11.80
N ASP A 176 -2.90 -20.72 12.75
CA ASP A 176 -4.24 -21.29 12.56
C ASP A 176 -5.22 -20.26 11.98
N VAL A 177 -5.88 -20.64 10.89
CA VAL A 177 -6.81 -19.79 10.14
C VAL A 177 -8.21 -19.94 10.73
N TRP A 178 -8.92 -18.82 10.91
CA TRP A 178 -10.27 -18.82 11.51
C TRP A 178 -11.25 -19.74 10.77
N LEU A 179 -11.20 -19.77 9.43
CA LEU A 179 -12.06 -20.64 8.62
C LEU A 179 -11.91 -22.13 8.94
N PHE A 180 -10.72 -22.59 9.35
CA PHE A 180 -10.50 -23.99 9.69
C PHE A 180 -11.17 -24.41 10.99
N SER A 181 -11.50 -23.46 11.88
CA SER A 181 -12.31 -23.73 13.08
C SER A 181 -13.78 -24.07 12.80
N LEU A 182 -14.26 -23.78 11.58
CA LEU A 182 -15.63 -24.12 11.15
C LEU A 182 -15.71 -25.48 10.44
N LEU A 183 -14.57 -26.07 10.07
CA LEU A 183 -14.49 -27.36 9.40
C LEU A 183 -14.50 -28.51 10.43
N PRO A 184 -15.04 -29.69 10.08
CA PRO A 184 -14.93 -30.87 10.93
C PRO A 184 -13.46 -31.18 11.28
N ASP A 185 -13.19 -31.61 12.51
CA ASP A 185 -11.83 -31.76 13.06
C ASP A 185 -10.86 -32.50 12.11
N SER A 186 -11.32 -33.54 11.41
CA SER A 186 -10.48 -34.30 10.46
C SER A 186 -10.09 -33.50 9.20
N MET A 187 -10.95 -32.60 8.74
CA MET A 187 -10.69 -31.72 7.59
C MET A 187 -9.89 -30.49 8.01
N ALA A 188 -10.13 -29.97 9.21
CA ALA A 188 -9.35 -28.89 9.82
C ALA A 188 -7.90 -29.34 10.08
N ASP A 189 -7.69 -30.55 10.61
CA ASP A 189 -6.36 -31.12 10.81
C ASP A 189 -5.62 -31.37 9.49
N PHE A 190 -6.33 -31.81 8.45
CA PHE A 190 -5.74 -31.95 7.12
C PHE A 190 -5.36 -30.57 6.54
N ALA A 191 -6.24 -29.59 6.65
CA ALA A 191 -5.96 -28.24 6.17
C ALA A 191 -4.81 -27.59 6.94
N ASN A 192 -4.73 -27.75 8.27
CA ASN A 192 -3.62 -27.25 9.06
C ASN A 192 -2.31 -28.02 8.80
N ARG A 193 -2.36 -29.35 8.61
CA ARG A 193 -1.15 -30.15 8.33
C ARG A 193 -0.65 -30.04 6.90
N TYR A 194 -1.51 -29.72 5.92
CA TYR A 194 -1.18 -29.83 4.49
C TYR A 194 -1.54 -28.63 3.61
N LEU A 195 -2.36 -27.67 4.08
CA LEU A 195 -2.65 -26.38 3.42
C LEU A 195 -2.09 -25.20 4.24
#